data_AF-A0A382MQL8-F1
#
_entry.id   AF-A0A382MQL8-F1
#
_cell.length_a   1.000
_cell.length_b   1.000
_cell.length_c   1.000
_cell.angle_alpha   90.00
_cell.angle_beta   90.00
_cell.angle_gamma   90.00
#
_symmetry.space_group_name_H-M   'P 1'
#
loop_
_entity.id
_entity.type
_entity.pdbx_description
1 polymer ?
#
loop_
_entity_poly.entity_id
_entity_poly.type
_entity_poly.pdbx_seq_one_letter_code
_entity_poly.pdbx_strand_id
1 'polypeptide(L)'
;FTVVNPDATKGVNDIPPLIPAIEVDHLTVHATQTVLETKVQSADTGASYTSDWPAAGLSAEFQLVFAGGYICKTDDGIDIAATTQDHRRHFFNTGGVINMSSALTNESTNQKDVDWDAIITNSGIISFKMHSTTTTATGPHTVASAIGFHELTTSYQDIFSKSGSAPNYAENNFTIKAKLLSTNSVVFRFEWNDADTDGSNVDDRVTGDLGLTMTQVRASVVDGVTVATPTYVNLQNIG
;
A
#
# COMPACT_ATOMS: atom_id res chain seq x y z
N PHE A 1 1.16 34.92 28.52
CA PHE A 1 0.89 34.27 29.81
C PHE A 1 2.20 33.70 30.31
N THR A 2 2.53 33.89 31.59
CA THR A 2 3.80 33.44 32.16
C THR A 2 3.48 32.57 33.37
N VAL A 3 3.87 31.29 33.33
CA VAL A 3 3.67 30.38 34.46
C VAL A 3 4.74 30.70 35.51
N VAL A 4 4.29 31.19 36.67
CA VAL A 4 5.16 31.49 37.81
C VAL A 4 5.14 30.28 38.75
N ASN A 5 6.30 29.74 39.10
CA ASN A 5 6.50 28.50 39.88
C ASN A 5 5.88 27.23 39.26
N PRO A 6 6.30 26.80 38.05
CA PRO A 6 5.90 25.50 37.55
C PRO A 6 6.45 24.39 38.47
N ASP A 7 5.57 23.54 38.99
CA ASP A 7 5.95 22.37 39.77
C ASP A 7 6.76 21.42 38.87
N ALA A 8 8.06 21.28 39.16
CA ALA A 8 9.02 20.47 38.39
C ALA A 8 8.65 18.97 38.34
N THR A 9 7.64 18.53 39.09
CA THR A 9 7.19 17.14 39.18
C THR A 9 5.76 16.91 38.68
N LYS A 10 5.11 17.92 38.06
CA LYS A 10 3.72 17.83 37.61
C LYS A 10 3.52 18.21 36.16
N GLY A 11 2.37 17.76 35.63
CA GLY A 11 2.00 17.69 34.22
C GLY A 11 2.14 18.94 33.35
N VAL A 12 2.32 20.14 33.92
CA VAL A 12 2.61 21.34 33.11
C VAL A 12 3.99 21.27 32.44
N ASN A 13 4.95 20.56 33.03
CA ASN A 13 6.27 20.35 32.43
C ASN A 13 6.32 19.15 31.48
N ASP A 14 5.31 18.28 31.51
CA ASP A 14 5.15 17.15 30.57
C ASP A 14 4.58 17.62 29.22
N ILE A 15 3.83 18.74 29.21
CA ILE A 15 3.21 19.28 27.99
C ILE A 15 4.24 19.86 26.99
N PRO A 16 5.21 20.72 27.39
CA PRO A 16 6.21 21.27 26.47
C PRO A 16 7.00 20.23 25.65
N PRO A 17 7.45 19.07 26.19
CA PRO A 17 8.09 18.04 25.38
C PRO A 17 7.11 17.23 24.51
N LEU A 18 5.81 17.21 24.84
CA LEU A 18 4.79 16.55 24.02
C LEU A 18 4.36 17.38 22.81
N ILE A 19 4.45 18.71 22.88
CA ILE A 19 4.04 19.60 21.77
C ILE A 19 4.81 19.29 20.47
N PRO A 20 6.15 19.20 20.45
CA PRO A 20 6.88 18.84 19.24
C PRO A 20 6.53 17.44 18.72
N ALA A 21 6.25 16.48 19.61
CA ALA A 21 5.85 15.14 19.23
C ALA A 21 4.47 15.14 18.54
N ILE A 22 3.50 15.89 19.09
CA ILE A 22 2.17 16.03 18.49
C ILE A 22 2.24 16.75 17.14
N GLU A 23 3.10 17.77 16.99
CA GLU A 23 3.29 18.48 15.72
C GLU A 23 3.83 17.57 14.61
N VAL A 24 4.64 16.57 14.96
CA VAL A 24 5.17 15.57 14.01
C VAL A 24 4.16 14.44 13.76
N ASP A 25 3.47 13.98 14.81
CA ASP A 25 2.63 12.78 14.78
C ASP A 25 1.14 13.07 14.57
N HIS A 26 0.76 14.30 14.19
CA HIS A 26 -0.64 14.73 14.07
C HIS A 26 -1.51 13.90 13.09
N LEU A 27 -0.89 13.10 12.22
CA LEU A 27 -1.55 12.20 11.26
C LEU A 27 -1.42 10.72 11.65
N THR A 28 -0.77 10.42 12.76
CA THR A 28 -0.52 9.06 13.23
C THR A 28 -1.61 8.67 14.24
N VAL A 29 -2.30 7.57 13.95
CA VAL A 29 -3.23 6.96 14.91
C VAL A 29 -2.45 5.95 15.74
N HIS A 30 -2.63 5.99 17.06
CA HIS A 30 -1.95 5.07 17.97
C HIS A 30 -2.33 3.62 17.68
N ALA A 31 -1.37 2.69 17.69
CA ALA A 31 -1.56 1.31 17.25
C ALA A 31 -2.71 0.58 17.98
N THR A 32 -2.97 0.91 19.25
CA THR A 32 -4.09 0.32 20.03
C THR A 32 -5.48 0.75 19.55
N GLN A 33 -5.57 1.76 18.68
CA GLN A 33 -6.81 2.23 18.06
C GLN A 33 -7.01 1.65 16.65
N THR A 34 -6.07 0.82 16.19
CA THR A 34 -6.07 0.25 14.86
C THR A 34 -5.91 -1.26 14.90
N VAL A 35 -6.31 -1.92 13.81
CA VAL A 35 -6.04 -3.34 13.58
C VAL A 35 -5.32 -3.51 12.24
N LEU A 36 -4.35 -4.42 12.21
CA LEU A 36 -3.71 -4.90 10.98
C LEU A 36 -4.41 -6.20 10.54
N GLU A 37 -4.88 -6.24 9.29
CA GLU A 37 -5.61 -7.37 8.73
C GLU A 37 -5.02 -7.76 7.37
N THR A 38 -4.78 -9.06 7.15
CA THR A 38 -4.44 -9.59 5.82
C THR A 38 -5.70 -9.70 4.98
N LYS A 39 -5.66 -9.18 3.75
CA LYS A 39 -6.82 -9.09 2.85
C LYS A 39 -6.62 -9.82 1.54
N VAL A 40 -5.38 -9.88 1.07
CA VAL A 40 -4.93 -10.69 -0.07
C VAL A 40 -3.61 -11.33 0.35
N GLN A 41 -3.43 -12.61 0.06
CA GLN A 41 -2.20 -13.36 0.31
C GLN A 41 -1.94 -14.31 -0.87
N SER A 42 -0.70 -14.72 -1.10
CA SER A 42 -0.32 -15.55 -2.26
C SER A 42 -1.08 -16.87 -2.36
N ALA A 43 -1.58 -17.40 -1.24
CA ALA A 43 -2.41 -18.60 -1.22
C ALA A 43 -3.84 -18.39 -1.76
N ASP A 44 -4.27 -17.13 -1.89
CA ASP A 44 -5.57 -16.78 -2.45
C ASP A 44 -5.55 -16.92 -3.97
N THR A 45 -6.68 -17.36 -4.54
CA THR A 45 -6.83 -17.46 -5.99
C THR A 45 -6.63 -16.10 -6.65
N GLY A 46 -5.70 -16.04 -7.61
CA GLY A 46 -5.38 -14.83 -8.36
C GLY A 46 -4.28 -13.95 -7.77
N ALA A 47 -3.74 -14.31 -6.60
CA ALA A 47 -2.63 -13.60 -5.94
C ALA A 47 -1.30 -14.36 -6.02
N SER A 48 -1.23 -15.45 -6.80
CA SER A 48 0.00 -16.16 -7.11
C SER A 48 0.07 -16.58 -8.57
N TYR A 49 1.28 -16.75 -9.06
CA TYR A 49 1.60 -17.29 -10.38
C TYR A 49 2.79 -18.25 -10.25
N THR A 50 2.60 -19.53 -10.59
CA THR A 50 3.55 -20.61 -10.30
C THR A 50 4.01 -21.33 -11.57
N SER A 51 4.22 -20.58 -12.63
CA SER A 51 4.67 -21.07 -13.93
C SER A 51 5.77 -20.15 -14.42
N ASP A 52 6.48 -20.58 -15.47
CA ASP A 52 7.41 -19.67 -16.14
C ASP A 52 6.67 -18.41 -16.59
N TRP A 53 7.29 -17.26 -16.35
CA TRP A 53 6.68 -15.98 -16.69
C TRP A 53 6.59 -15.83 -18.21
N PRO A 54 5.52 -15.18 -18.71
CA PRO A 54 5.48 -14.72 -20.09
C PRO A 54 6.64 -13.77 -20.38
N ALA A 55 7.10 -13.71 -21.63
CA ALA A 55 8.22 -12.84 -22.04
C ALA A 55 7.98 -11.35 -21.80
N ALA A 56 6.70 -10.91 -21.72
CA ALA A 56 6.35 -9.53 -21.41
C ALA A 56 6.25 -9.24 -19.89
N GLY A 57 6.43 -10.27 -19.07
CA GLY A 57 6.19 -10.22 -17.63
C GLY A 57 4.74 -10.50 -17.24
N LEU A 58 4.35 -10.04 -16.06
CA LEU A 58 3.07 -10.33 -15.41
C LEU A 58 2.38 -9.03 -14.96
N SER A 59 1.06 -9.09 -14.81
CA SER A 59 0.31 -8.01 -14.16
C SER A 59 -0.87 -8.51 -13.35
N ALA A 60 -1.31 -7.71 -12.37
CA ALA A 60 -2.49 -7.97 -11.58
C ALA A 60 -3.22 -6.67 -11.21
N GLU A 61 -4.52 -6.76 -10.97
CA GLU A 61 -5.34 -5.61 -10.60
C GLU A 61 -6.32 -5.98 -9.48
N PHE A 62 -6.30 -5.18 -8.41
CA PHE A 62 -7.19 -5.33 -7.26
C PHE A 62 -7.93 -4.02 -6.99
N GLN A 63 -9.24 -4.14 -6.78
CA GLN A 63 -10.12 -3.04 -6.43
C GLN A 63 -10.53 -3.11 -4.96
N LEU A 64 -10.37 -2.00 -4.26
CA LEU A 64 -10.96 -1.80 -2.94
C LEU A 64 -12.31 -1.11 -3.11
N VAL A 65 -13.38 -1.77 -2.67
CA VAL A 65 -14.75 -1.26 -2.75
C VAL A 65 -15.23 -0.81 -1.38
N PHE A 66 -15.58 0.47 -1.27
CA PHE A 66 -16.10 1.08 -0.05
C PHE A 66 -17.62 1.14 -0.13
N ALA A 67 -18.32 0.23 0.57
CA ALA A 67 -19.76 0.05 0.45
C ALA A 67 -20.63 1.18 1.04
N GLY A 68 -20.15 1.92 2.06
CA GLY A 68 -21.01 2.84 2.81
C GLY A 68 -22.04 2.08 3.66
N GLY A 69 -23.15 2.73 3.95
CA GLY A 69 -24.35 2.14 4.55
C GLY A 69 -24.34 2.01 6.07
N TYR A 70 -23.18 2.12 6.74
CA TYR A 70 -23.15 2.17 8.20
C TYR A 70 -23.61 3.54 8.71
N ILE A 71 -24.18 3.56 9.92
CA ILE A 71 -24.68 4.78 10.54
C ILE A 71 -23.51 5.59 11.10
N CYS A 72 -23.41 6.84 10.67
CA CYS A 72 -22.61 7.89 11.30
C CYS A 72 -23.53 8.99 11.84
N LYS A 73 -22.94 10.01 12.47
CA LYS A 73 -23.68 11.15 13.02
C LYS A 73 -23.32 12.44 12.29
N THR A 74 -24.30 13.32 12.09
CA THR A 74 -24.07 14.72 11.69
C THR A 74 -23.52 15.53 12.87
N ASP A 75 -23.12 16.77 12.63
CA ASP A 75 -22.68 17.71 13.67
C ASP A 75 -23.77 17.95 14.74
N ASP A 76 -25.04 17.87 14.34
CA ASP A 76 -26.20 17.98 15.24
C ASP A 76 -26.53 16.64 15.97
N GLY A 77 -25.71 15.60 15.79
CA GLY A 77 -25.86 14.29 16.43
C GLY A 77 -26.90 13.37 15.80
N ILE A 78 -27.45 13.73 14.64
CA ILE A 78 -28.48 12.96 13.92
C ILE A 78 -27.83 11.79 13.20
N ASP A 79 -28.45 10.62 13.31
CA ASP A 79 -28.03 9.42 12.59
C ASP A 79 -28.24 9.60 11.08
N ILE A 80 -27.18 9.34 10.31
CA ILE A 80 -27.19 9.38 8.84
C ILE A 80 -26.41 8.18 8.30
N ALA A 81 -26.84 7.63 7.18
CA ALA A 81 -26.11 6.56 6.51
C ALA A 81 -24.89 7.13 5.78
N ALA A 82 -23.70 6.60 6.06
CA ALA A 82 -22.48 6.95 5.35
C ALA A 82 -22.61 6.59 3.86
N THR A 83 -22.31 7.53 2.97
CA THR A 83 -22.17 7.23 1.55
C THR A 83 -20.92 6.37 1.28
N THR A 84 -20.79 5.86 0.06
CA THR A 84 -19.55 5.19 -0.39
C THR A 84 -18.33 6.13 -0.32
N GLN A 85 -18.54 7.41 -0.64
CA GLN A 85 -17.51 8.45 -0.55
C GLN A 85 -17.13 8.72 0.90
N ASP A 86 -18.11 8.75 1.82
CA ASP A 86 -17.87 8.86 3.26
C ASP A 86 -17.05 7.69 3.76
N HIS A 87 -17.42 6.45 3.44
CA HIS A 87 -16.70 5.27 3.90
C HIS A 87 -15.21 5.33 3.50
N ARG A 88 -14.92 5.67 2.25
CA ARG A 88 -13.54 5.81 1.79
C ARG A 88 -12.79 6.93 2.50
N ARG A 89 -13.40 8.11 2.67
CA ARG A 89 -12.80 9.22 3.43
C ARG A 89 -12.55 8.83 4.87
N HIS A 90 -13.53 8.21 5.54
CA HIS A 90 -13.42 7.76 6.91
C HIS A 90 -12.28 6.76 7.07
N PHE A 91 -12.11 5.81 6.14
CA PHE A 91 -11.00 4.85 6.19
C PHE A 91 -9.64 5.56 6.23
N PHE A 92 -9.34 6.41 5.24
CA PHE A 92 -8.02 7.05 5.17
C PHE A 92 -7.83 8.14 6.23
N ASN A 93 -8.87 8.94 6.51
CA ASN A 93 -8.80 10.02 7.51
C ASN A 93 -8.67 9.50 8.94
N THR A 94 -9.01 8.23 9.20
CA THR A 94 -8.82 7.60 10.51
C THR A 94 -7.53 6.77 10.58
N GLY A 95 -6.54 7.13 9.75
CA GLY A 95 -5.22 6.48 9.75
C GLY A 95 -5.17 5.17 8.97
N GLY A 96 -6.13 4.92 8.08
CA GLY A 96 -6.14 3.74 7.23
C GLY A 96 -4.92 3.68 6.31
N VAL A 97 -4.31 2.50 6.22
CA VAL A 97 -3.14 2.24 5.38
C VAL A 97 -3.37 0.97 4.57
N ILE A 98 -3.04 0.99 3.29
CA ILE A 98 -2.99 -0.21 2.46
C ILE A 98 -1.50 -0.57 2.28
N ASN A 99 -1.10 -1.73 2.78
CA ASN A 99 0.26 -2.23 2.60
C ASN A 99 0.27 -3.27 1.49
N MET A 100 1.26 -3.20 0.61
CA MET A 100 1.43 -4.07 -0.55
C MET A 100 2.86 -4.57 -0.60
N SER A 101 3.03 -5.86 -0.86
CA SER A 101 4.34 -6.48 -1.06
C SER A 101 4.22 -7.66 -2.00
N SER A 102 5.31 -7.94 -2.71
CA SER A 102 5.44 -9.13 -3.56
C SER A 102 6.53 -10.03 -2.99
N ALA A 103 6.45 -11.32 -3.28
CA ALA A 103 7.47 -12.31 -2.95
C ALA A 103 7.76 -13.16 -4.18
N LEU A 104 9.02 -13.56 -4.34
CA LEU A 104 9.45 -14.53 -5.33
C LEU A 104 10.00 -15.74 -4.56
N THR A 105 9.66 -16.94 -5.01
CA THR A 105 10.14 -18.19 -4.42
C THR A 105 10.35 -19.24 -5.51
N ASN A 106 11.10 -20.31 -5.24
CA ASN A 106 11.33 -21.40 -6.20
C ASN A 106 11.97 -20.94 -7.53
N GLU A 107 12.64 -19.80 -7.52
CA GLU A 107 13.41 -19.28 -8.63
C GLU A 107 14.69 -20.10 -8.89
N SER A 108 15.18 -20.09 -10.13
CA SER A 108 16.47 -20.72 -10.44
C SER A 108 17.63 -19.81 -10.06
N THR A 109 18.87 -20.30 -10.21
CA THR A 109 20.07 -19.47 -10.00
C THR A 109 20.56 -18.80 -11.29
N ASN A 110 19.74 -18.73 -12.34
CA ASN A 110 20.08 -17.99 -13.55
C ASN A 110 20.12 -16.48 -13.25
N GLN A 111 20.84 -15.72 -14.07
CA GLN A 111 21.11 -14.31 -13.76
C GLN A 111 19.84 -13.43 -13.77
N LYS A 112 18.80 -13.84 -14.53
CA LYS A 112 17.53 -13.13 -14.64
C LYS A 112 16.66 -13.35 -13.41
N ASP A 113 16.53 -14.61 -12.97
CA ASP A 113 15.85 -14.98 -11.72
C ASP A 113 16.52 -14.32 -10.51
N VAL A 114 17.85 -14.29 -10.47
CA VAL A 114 18.60 -13.61 -9.39
C VAL A 114 18.33 -12.10 -9.38
N ASP A 115 18.22 -11.45 -10.54
CA ASP A 115 17.88 -10.02 -10.60
C ASP A 115 16.42 -9.78 -10.21
N TRP A 116 15.48 -10.64 -10.64
CA TRP A 116 14.07 -10.56 -10.23
C TRP A 116 13.88 -10.80 -8.73
N ASP A 117 14.54 -11.79 -8.13
CA ASP A 117 14.53 -11.97 -6.68
C ASP A 117 15.04 -10.69 -5.98
N ALA A 118 16.15 -10.13 -6.47
CA ALA A 118 16.68 -8.89 -5.93
C ALA A 118 15.70 -7.70 -6.08
N ILE A 119 14.97 -7.58 -7.20
CA ILE A 119 13.93 -6.56 -7.38
C ILE A 119 12.82 -6.77 -6.34
N ILE A 120 12.29 -7.99 -6.25
CA ILE A 120 11.10 -8.29 -5.44
C ILE A 120 11.41 -8.21 -3.95
N THR A 121 12.45 -8.90 -3.50
CA THR A 121 12.86 -8.95 -2.09
C THR A 121 13.23 -7.55 -1.57
N ASN A 122 13.95 -6.76 -2.37
CA ASN A 122 14.34 -5.40 -1.96
C ASN A 122 13.28 -4.32 -2.23
N SER A 123 12.12 -4.67 -2.81
CA SER A 123 10.98 -3.74 -2.91
C SER A 123 10.29 -3.53 -1.55
N GLY A 124 10.41 -4.50 -0.64
CA GLY A 124 9.86 -4.38 0.71
C GLY A 124 8.35 -4.16 0.72
N ILE A 125 7.88 -3.40 1.71
CA ILE A 125 6.47 -3.06 1.90
C ILE A 125 6.21 -1.65 1.40
N ILE A 126 5.27 -1.50 0.47
CA ILE A 126 4.76 -0.22 -0.01
C ILE A 126 3.48 0.09 0.77
N SER A 127 3.48 1.20 1.50
CA SER A 127 2.35 1.66 2.33
C SER A 127 1.68 2.88 1.71
N PHE A 128 0.47 2.70 1.20
CA PHE A 128 -0.37 3.76 0.64
C PHE A 128 -1.29 4.35 1.73
N LYS A 129 -1.17 5.66 1.98
CA LYS A 129 -1.83 6.37 3.10
C LYS A 129 -2.69 7.54 2.59
N MET A 130 -3.23 8.31 3.53
CA MET A 130 -4.11 9.45 3.26
C MET A 130 -3.51 10.49 2.27
N HIS A 131 -2.28 10.95 2.50
CA HIS A 131 -1.60 11.99 1.72
C HIS A 131 -0.18 11.61 1.28
N SER A 132 0.17 10.33 1.36
CA SER A 132 1.54 9.88 1.08
C SER A 132 1.59 8.40 0.74
N THR A 133 2.60 8.02 -0.03
CA THR A 133 3.06 6.64 -0.15
C THR A 133 4.45 6.53 0.45
N THR A 134 4.67 5.52 1.28
CA THR A 134 6.00 5.23 1.87
C THR A 134 6.43 3.83 1.52
N THR A 135 7.72 3.53 1.59
CA THR A 135 8.24 2.19 1.33
C THR A 135 9.37 1.82 2.29
N THR A 136 9.53 0.52 2.55
CA THR A 136 10.72 -0.04 3.21
C THR A 136 11.75 -0.57 2.21
N ALA A 137 11.58 -0.28 0.92
CA ALA A 137 12.48 -0.69 -0.15
C ALA A 137 13.93 -0.27 0.14
N THR A 138 14.87 -1.10 -0.28
CA THR A 138 16.31 -0.83 -0.19
C THR A 138 16.91 -0.68 -1.60
N GLY A 139 18.08 -0.06 -1.68
CA GLY A 139 18.73 0.24 -2.96
C GLY A 139 17.94 1.24 -3.81
N PRO A 140 18.34 1.44 -5.08
CA PRO A 140 17.65 2.37 -6.00
C PRO A 140 16.18 1.96 -6.22
N HIS A 141 15.27 2.92 -6.09
CA HIS A 141 13.84 2.80 -6.33
C HIS A 141 13.22 4.21 -6.46
N THR A 142 11.98 4.28 -6.96
CA THR A 142 11.17 5.50 -6.95
C THR A 142 9.94 5.27 -6.08
N VAL A 143 9.59 6.27 -5.27
CA VAL A 143 8.32 6.31 -4.54
C VAL A 143 7.70 7.69 -4.74
N ALA A 144 6.42 7.73 -5.11
CA ALA A 144 5.67 8.98 -5.20
C ALA A 144 5.22 9.40 -3.80
N SER A 145 6.17 9.89 -3.00
CA SER A 145 5.96 10.14 -1.56
C SER A 145 4.86 11.15 -1.25
N ALA A 146 4.56 12.04 -2.19
CA ALA A 146 3.49 13.03 -2.11
C ALA A 146 2.14 12.55 -2.67
N ILE A 147 2.02 11.30 -3.14
CA ILE A 147 0.76 10.73 -3.63
C ILE A 147 0.20 9.79 -2.57
N GLY A 148 -0.91 10.16 -1.95
CA GLY A 148 -1.79 9.30 -1.17
C GLY A 148 -3.19 9.25 -1.76
N PHE A 149 -4.15 8.83 -0.94
CA PHE A 149 -5.55 8.72 -1.32
C PHE A 149 -6.13 10.03 -1.87
N HIS A 150 -5.87 11.17 -1.23
CA HIS A 150 -6.45 12.46 -1.66
C HIS A 150 -5.83 13.02 -2.94
N GLU A 151 -4.65 12.54 -3.33
CA GLU A 151 -3.95 12.92 -4.56
C GLU A 151 -4.25 11.99 -5.74
N LEU A 152 -5.11 10.97 -5.54
CA LEU A 152 -5.50 10.10 -6.65
C LEU A 152 -6.39 10.81 -7.66
N THR A 153 -6.04 10.64 -8.93
CA THR A 153 -6.90 10.99 -10.07
C THR A 153 -7.62 9.76 -10.60
N THR A 154 -8.45 9.94 -11.64
CA THR A 154 -9.12 8.83 -12.33
C THR A 154 -8.21 8.03 -13.26
N SER A 155 -6.97 8.50 -13.47
CA SER A 155 -5.95 7.81 -14.27
C SER A 155 -4.96 7.10 -13.37
N TYR A 156 -4.33 6.03 -13.88
CA TYR A 156 -3.23 5.38 -13.17
C TYR A 156 -2.09 6.35 -12.93
N GLN A 157 -1.63 6.40 -11.69
CA GLN A 157 -0.44 7.11 -11.26
C GLN A 157 0.52 6.10 -10.63
N ASP A 158 1.78 6.16 -11.01
CA ASP A 158 2.83 5.30 -10.44
C ASP A 158 3.09 5.77 -9.01
N ILE A 159 2.90 4.87 -8.05
CA ILE A 159 3.13 5.16 -6.62
C ILE A 159 4.45 4.57 -6.13
N PHE A 160 4.95 3.54 -6.81
CA PHE A 160 6.24 2.91 -6.55
C PHE A 160 6.78 2.26 -7.83
N SER A 161 8.10 2.31 -8.01
CA SER A 161 8.79 1.47 -8.97
C SER A 161 10.18 1.07 -8.50
N LYS A 162 10.61 -0.12 -8.88
CA LYS A 162 11.98 -0.61 -8.69
C LYS A 162 12.42 -1.36 -9.93
N SER A 163 13.57 -0.97 -10.46
CA SER A 163 14.17 -1.59 -11.64
C SER A 163 15.26 -2.58 -11.26
N GLY A 164 15.59 -3.45 -12.21
CA GLY A 164 16.74 -4.34 -12.16
C GLY A 164 18.05 -3.58 -12.04
N SER A 165 19.08 -4.28 -11.58
CA SER A 165 20.41 -3.72 -11.41
C SER A 165 21.50 -4.50 -12.16
N ALA A 166 21.18 -5.71 -12.61
CA ALA A 166 22.03 -6.48 -13.48
C ALA A 166 22.17 -5.80 -14.86
N PRO A 167 23.37 -5.77 -15.47
CA PRO A 167 23.61 -5.05 -16.73
C PRO A 167 22.71 -5.42 -17.92
N ASN A 168 22.21 -6.65 -17.98
CA ASN A 168 21.36 -7.13 -19.07
C ASN A 168 19.85 -7.06 -18.72
N TYR A 169 19.50 -6.72 -17.48
CA TYR A 169 18.12 -6.77 -16.99
C TYR A 169 17.72 -5.47 -16.28
N ALA A 170 18.47 -4.38 -16.47
CA ALA A 170 18.23 -3.10 -15.83
C ALA A 170 16.90 -2.46 -16.27
N GLU A 171 16.39 -2.88 -17.43
CA GLU A 171 15.12 -2.49 -18.02
C GLU A 171 13.92 -3.13 -17.30
N ASN A 172 14.12 -4.31 -16.70
CA ASN A 172 13.07 -5.01 -15.96
C ASN A 172 12.66 -4.18 -14.75
N ASN A 173 11.36 -4.18 -14.44
CA ASN A 173 10.87 -3.40 -13.32
C ASN A 173 9.61 -3.97 -12.67
N PHE A 174 9.52 -3.78 -11.36
CA PHE A 174 8.28 -3.92 -10.60
C PHE A 174 7.71 -2.52 -10.33
N THR A 175 6.48 -2.29 -10.80
CA THR A 175 5.76 -1.03 -10.65
C THR A 175 4.41 -1.26 -9.97
N ILE A 176 4.05 -0.38 -9.03
CA ILE A 176 2.71 -0.31 -8.44
C ILE A 176 2.08 1.00 -8.84
N LYS A 177 0.86 0.92 -9.40
CA LYS A 177 0.06 2.07 -9.80
C LYS A 177 -1.24 2.11 -9.02
N ALA A 178 -1.75 3.31 -8.78
CA ALA A 178 -3.03 3.51 -8.14
C ALA A 178 -3.90 4.51 -8.92
N LYS A 179 -5.22 4.32 -8.87
CA LYS A 179 -6.20 5.28 -9.37
C LYS A 179 -7.47 5.28 -8.52
N LEU A 180 -8.21 6.37 -8.60
CA LEU A 180 -9.58 6.45 -8.13
C LEU A 180 -10.51 5.88 -9.21
N LEU A 181 -11.29 4.85 -8.89
CA LEU A 181 -12.34 4.36 -9.76
C LEU A 181 -13.68 4.86 -9.22
N SER A 182 -14.19 5.92 -9.83
CA SER A 182 -15.45 6.57 -9.44
C SER A 182 -15.45 7.07 -7.97
N THR A 183 -16.62 7.22 -7.38
CA THR A 183 -16.82 7.77 -6.03
C THR A 183 -16.62 6.76 -4.90
N ASN A 184 -16.45 5.47 -5.21
CA ASN A 184 -16.50 4.40 -4.22
C ASN A 184 -15.28 3.48 -4.18
N SER A 185 -14.28 3.64 -5.05
CA SER A 185 -13.18 2.68 -5.13
C SER A 185 -11.80 3.28 -5.39
N VAL A 186 -10.80 2.56 -4.87
CA VAL A 186 -9.39 2.71 -5.22
C VAL A 186 -8.96 1.42 -5.90
N VAL A 187 -8.20 1.54 -6.99
CA VAL A 187 -7.67 0.39 -7.72
C VAL A 187 -6.16 0.43 -7.66
N PHE A 188 -5.57 -0.72 -7.35
CA PHE A 188 -4.13 -0.94 -7.40
C PHE A 188 -3.81 -1.89 -8.55
N ARG A 189 -2.86 -1.49 -9.39
CA ARG A 189 -2.31 -2.32 -10.46
C ARG A 189 -0.85 -2.62 -10.14
N PHE A 190 -0.49 -3.87 -10.29
CA PHE A 190 0.85 -4.40 -10.12
C PHE A 190 1.35 -4.82 -11.49
N GLU A 191 2.56 -4.39 -11.84
CA GLU A 191 3.21 -4.69 -13.11
C GLU A 191 4.61 -5.19 -12.83
N TRP A 192 4.87 -6.43 -13.21
CA TRP A 192 6.20 -7.04 -13.19
C TRP A 192 6.65 -7.13 -14.64
N ASN A 193 7.19 -6.03 -15.15
CA ASN A 193 7.51 -5.88 -16.56
C ASN A 193 8.87 -6.52 -16.85
N ASP A 194 8.85 -7.56 -17.66
CA ASP A 194 10.02 -8.16 -18.28
C ASP A 194 10.24 -7.43 -19.62
N ALA A 195 11.15 -6.47 -19.60
CA ALA A 195 11.40 -5.53 -20.69
C ALA A 195 12.77 -5.76 -21.33
N ASP A 196 13.36 -6.93 -21.10
CA ASP A 196 14.57 -7.34 -21.79
C ASP A 196 14.32 -7.36 -23.30
N THR A 197 15.11 -6.56 -24.02
CA THR A 197 15.04 -6.43 -25.47
C THR A 197 16.36 -6.80 -26.12
N ASP A 198 17.30 -7.36 -25.36
CA ASP A 198 18.57 -7.80 -25.90
C ASP A 198 18.30 -8.90 -26.94
N GLY A 199 18.71 -8.62 -28.18
CA GLY A 199 18.43 -9.46 -29.35
C GLY A 199 19.27 -10.75 -29.38
N SER A 200 19.74 -11.24 -28.23
CA SER A 200 20.33 -12.57 -28.13
C SER A 200 19.17 -13.57 -27.99
N ASN A 201 19.04 -14.50 -28.93
CA ASN A 201 17.83 -15.32 -29.13
C ASN A 201 17.59 -16.40 -28.04
N VAL A 202 17.94 -16.13 -26.78
CA VAL A 202 17.58 -16.93 -25.62
C VAL A 202 17.17 -15.98 -24.49
N ASP A 203 15.95 -15.45 -24.59
CA ASP A 203 15.25 -14.87 -23.45
C ASP A 203 14.92 -16.02 -22.48
N ASP A 204 15.76 -16.20 -21.46
CA ASP A 204 15.50 -17.14 -20.38
C ASP A 204 14.29 -16.62 -19.58
N ARG A 205 13.24 -17.43 -19.49
CA ARG A 205 12.06 -17.04 -18.70
C ARG A 205 12.42 -16.97 -17.22
N VAL A 206 11.77 -16.05 -16.52
CA VAL A 206 11.73 -16.06 -15.06
C VAL A 206 10.95 -17.31 -14.63
N THR A 207 11.55 -18.15 -13.79
CA THR A 207 10.95 -19.43 -13.37
C THR A 207 10.37 -19.37 -11.95
N GLY A 208 10.64 -18.29 -11.21
CA GLY A 208 10.18 -18.12 -9.84
C GLY A 208 8.66 -17.99 -9.72
N ASP A 209 8.12 -18.63 -8.68
CA ASP A 209 6.73 -18.48 -8.23
C ASP A 209 6.54 -17.11 -7.61
N LEU A 210 5.67 -16.31 -8.23
CA LEU A 210 5.34 -14.97 -7.79
C LEU A 210 4.14 -15.00 -6.85
N GLY A 211 4.22 -14.25 -5.75
CA GLY A 211 3.11 -14.08 -4.81
C GLY A 211 2.89 -12.61 -4.44
N LEU A 212 1.62 -12.20 -4.34
CA LEU A 212 1.21 -10.86 -3.92
C LEU A 212 0.53 -10.93 -2.56
N THR A 213 0.86 -9.98 -1.68
CA THR A 213 0.17 -9.79 -0.40
C THR A 213 -0.32 -8.35 -0.28
N MET A 214 -1.57 -8.19 0.13
CA MET A 214 -2.14 -6.90 0.54
C MET A 214 -2.69 -7.02 1.96
N THR A 215 -2.25 -6.11 2.83
CA THR A 215 -2.81 -5.95 4.16
C THR A 215 -3.39 -4.56 4.33
N GLN A 216 -4.21 -4.37 5.34
CA GLN A 216 -4.70 -3.06 5.74
C GLN A 216 -4.45 -2.80 7.22
N VAL A 217 -4.14 -1.55 7.53
CA VAL A 217 -4.38 -0.98 8.85
C VAL A 217 -5.68 -0.20 8.78
N ARG A 218 -6.58 -0.38 9.75
CA ARG A 218 -7.80 0.43 9.87
C ARG A 218 -8.13 0.75 11.31
N ALA A 219 -8.84 1.86 11.54
CA ALA A 219 -9.43 2.16 12.83
C ALA A 219 -10.47 1.10 13.21
N SER A 220 -10.25 0.44 14.36
CA SER A 220 -11.11 -0.62 14.87
C SER A 220 -10.85 -0.80 16.35
N VAL A 221 -11.70 -0.23 17.18
CA VAL A 221 -11.60 -0.33 18.65
C VAL A 221 -12.99 -0.40 19.26
N VAL A 222 -13.13 -1.21 20.30
CA VAL A 222 -14.36 -1.29 21.10
C VAL A 222 -14.59 0.08 21.77
N ASP A 223 -15.82 0.59 21.67
CA ASP A 223 -16.25 1.90 22.22
C ASP A 223 -15.51 3.13 21.67
N GLY A 224 -14.89 3.03 20.48
CA GLY A 224 -14.27 4.17 19.79
C GLY A 224 -14.53 4.18 18.29
N VAL A 225 -13.65 4.84 17.54
CA VAL A 225 -13.80 4.97 16.09
C VAL A 225 -13.56 3.61 15.43
N THR A 226 -14.58 3.09 14.77
CA THR A 226 -14.50 1.87 13.97
C THR A 226 -14.97 2.15 12.55
N VAL A 227 -14.13 1.83 11.58
CA VAL A 227 -14.49 1.90 10.16
C VAL A 227 -14.62 0.49 9.61
N ALA A 228 -15.66 0.25 8.80
CA ALA A 228 -15.86 -1.05 8.16
C ALA A 228 -14.67 -1.41 7.25
N THR A 229 -14.41 -2.70 7.06
CA THR A 229 -13.39 -3.15 6.12
C THR A 229 -13.89 -2.93 4.68
N PRO A 230 -13.10 -2.34 3.77
CA PRO A 230 -13.42 -2.37 2.35
C PRO A 230 -13.36 -3.81 1.81
N THR A 231 -14.12 -4.07 0.75
CA THR A 231 -14.04 -5.35 0.04
C THR A 231 -12.90 -5.31 -0.97
N TYR A 232 -12.03 -6.31 -0.95
CA TYR A 232 -10.96 -6.48 -1.91
C TYR A 232 -11.47 -7.39 -3.03
N VAL A 233 -11.54 -6.86 -4.24
CA VAL A 233 -12.02 -7.56 -5.42
C VAL A 233 -10.83 -7.77 -6.35
N ASN A 234 -10.55 -9.02 -6.68
CA ASN A 234 -9.61 -9.33 -7.76
C ASN A 234 -10.27 -8.99 -9.11
N LEU A 235 -9.71 -8.03 -9.83
CA LEU A 235 -10.14 -7.66 -11.18
C LEU A 235 -9.35 -8.42 -12.25
N GLN A 236 -8.09 -8.73 -11.94
CA GLN A 236 -7.19 -9.49 -12.78
C GLN A 236 -6.27 -10.33 -11.89
N ASN A 237 -6.31 -11.65 -12.08
CA ASN A 237 -5.33 -12.57 -11.51
C ASN A 237 -3.93 -12.23 -12.02
N ILE A 238 -2.89 -12.57 -11.25
CA ILE A 238 -1.51 -12.50 -11.79
C ILE A 238 -1.43 -13.31 -13.08
N GLY A 239 -1.03 -12.66 -14.18
CA GLY A 239 -0.90 -13.24 -15.51
C GLY A 239 -0.56 -12.23 -16.60
#